data_AF-A0A3S0AAU3-F1
#
_entry.id   AF-A0A3S0AAU3-F1
#
_cell.length_a   1.000
_cell.length_b   1.000
_cell.length_c   1.000
_cell.angle_alpha   90.00
_cell.angle_beta   90.00
_cell.angle_gamma   90.00
#
_symmetry.space_group_name_H-M   'P 1'
#
loop_
_entity.id
_entity.type
_entity.pdbx_description
1 polymer ?
#
loop_
_entity_poly.entity_id
_entity_poly.type
_entity_poly.pdbx_seq_one_letter_code
_entity_poly.pdbx_strand_id
1 'polypeptide(L)' 'MNYHATAADAKDELQIILDEQPGTYDLDAIAEQVIIHDGEGRNAFRLATEDEGFWDAVLAGAID' A
#
# COMPACT_ATOMS: atom_id res chain seq x y z
N MET A 1 10.56 3.89 -7.11
CA MET A 1 10.36 2.62 -6.37
C MET A 1 10.95 2.73 -4.97
N ASN A 2 10.10 2.96 -3.97
CA ASN A 2 10.45 2.81 -2.55
C ASN A 2 10.44 1.31 -2.24
N TYR A 3 11.53 0.83 -1.66
CA TYR A 3 11.71 -0.58 -1.32
C TYR A 3 11.74 -0.72 0.19
N HIS A 4 10.96 -1.65 0.70
CA HIS A 4 10.87 -2.00 2.11
C HIS A 4 11.55 -3.34 2.37
N ALA A 5 12.24 -3.42 3.51
CA ALA A 5 12.94 -4.62 3.92
C ALA A 5 11.97 -5.78 4.19
N THR A 6 10.78 -5.49 4.72
CA THR A 6 9.74 -6.49 5.01
C THR A 6 8.36 -6.03 4.54
N ALA A 7 7.42 -6.97 4.46
CA ALA A 7 6.01 -6.66 4.20
C ALA A 7 5.38 -5.87 5.36
N ALA A 8 5.90 -6.03 6.58
CA ALA A 8 5.46 -5.25 7.74
C ALA A 8 5.87 -3.78 7.59
N ASP A 9 7.12 -3.51 7.19
CA ASP A 9 7.59 -2.14 6.94
C ASP A 9 6.76 -1.45 5.84
N ALA A 10 6.39 -2.19 4.78
CA ALA A 10 5.51 -1.69 3.73
C ALA A 10 4.07 -1.46 4.25
N LYS A 11 3.55 -2.29 5.15
CA LYS A 11 2.25 -2.06 5.79
C LYS A 11 2.26 -0.84 6.71
N ASP A 12 3.32 -0.64 7.48
CA ASP A 12 3.45 0.53 8.36
C ASP A 12 3.47 1.83 7.55
N GLU A 13 4.21 1.88 6.44
CA GLU A 13 4.22 3.06 5.56
C GLU A 13 2.85 3.27 4.88
N LEU A 14 2.17 2.20 4.47
CA LEU A 14 0.80 2.29 3.95
C LEU A 14 -0.17 2.83 4.99
N GLN A 15 -0.04 2.40 6.25
CA GLN A 15 -0.87 2.89 7.34
C GLN A 15 -0.67 4.39 7.54
N ILE A 16 0.57 4.88 7.54
CA ILE A 16 0.86 6.33 7.65
C ILE A 16 0.17 7.10 6.52
N ILE A 17 0.25 6.61 5.28
CA ILE A 17 -0.40 7.25 4.12
C ILE A 17 -1.93 7.29 4.30
N LEU A 18 -2.54 6.20 4.77
CA LEU A 18 -3.99 6.11 4.98
C LEU A 18 -4.46 6.95 6.17
N ASP A 19 -3.68 7.05 7.24
CA ASP A 19 -3.97 7.88 8.42
C ASP A 19 -3.98 9.39 8.09
N GLU A 20 -3.26 9.80 7.04
CA GLU A 20 -3.31 11.17 6.52
C GLU A 20 -4.58 11.46 5.69
N GLN A 21 -5.32 10.42 5.29
CA GLN A 21 -6.55 10.55 4.52
C GLN A 21 -7.79 10.53 5.41
N PRO A 22 -8.83 11.33 5.09
CA PRO A 22 -10.11 11.19 5.77
C PRO A 22 -10.77 9.86 5.36
N GLY A 23 -11.25 9.08 6.33
CA GLY A 23 -12.01 7.85 6.09
C GLY A 23 -11.54 6.67 6.93
N THR A 24 -12.29 5.57 6.87
CA THR A 24 -11.88 4.27 7.43
C THR A 24 -11.46 3.35 6.29
N TYR A 25 -10.26 2.79 6.39
CA TYR A 25 -9.66 1.96 5.35
C TYR A 25 -9.30 0.58 5.89
N ASP A 26 -9.53 -0.46 5.10
CA ASP A 26 -9.07 -1.81 5.41
C ASP A 26 -7.60 -1.93 5.00
N LEU A 27 -6.71 -1.69 5.96
CA LEU A 27 -5.27 -1.75 5.73
C LEU A 27 -4.84 -3.11 5.17
N ASP A 28 -5.42 -4.21 5.65
CA ASP A 28 -5.04 -5.55 5.20
C ASP A 28 -5.49 -5.79 3.75
N ALA A 29 -6.74 -5.46 3.43
CA ALA A 29 -7.27 -5.63 2.08
C ALA A 29 -6.56 -4.72 1.05
N ILE A 30 -6.17 -3.51 1.44
CA ILE A 30 -5.39 -2.60 0.58
C ILE A 30 -3.97 -3.12 0.43
N ALA A 31 -3.31 -3.50 1.53
CA ALA A 31 -1.95 -4.01 1.54
C ALA A 31 -1.77 -5.23 0.61
N GLU A 32 -2.72 -6.16 0.61
CA GLU A 32 -2.68 -7.33 -0.29
C GLU A 32 -2.72 -6.94 -1.77
N GLN A 33 -3.31 -5.79 -2.10
CA GLN A 33 -3.42 -5.32 -3.48
C GLN A 33 -2.26 -4.42 -3.91
N VAL A 34 -1.75 -3.61 -2.98
CA VAL A 34 -0.74 -2.59 -3.28
C VAL A 34 0.67 -2.99 -2.89
N ILE A 35 0.91 -3.99 -2.03
CA ILE A 35 2.26 -4.45 -1.69
C ILE A 35 2.61 -5.65 -2.55
N ILE A 36 3.67 -5.53 -3.34
CA ILE A 36 4.18 -6.60 -4.20
C ILE A 36 5.58 -7.00 -3.77
N HIS A 37 5.89 -8.29 -3.96
CA HIS A 37 7.24 -8.80 -3.79
C HIS A 37 8.01 -8.64 -5.10
N ASP A 38 9.14 -7.94 -5.08
CA ASP A 38 9.90 -7.61 -6.31
C ASP A 38 10.71 -8.80 -6.88
N GLY A 39 10.74 -9.91 -6.14
CA GLY A 39 11.47 -11.13 -6.52
C GLY A 39 12.94 -11.13 -6.08
N GLU A 40 13.48 -10.00 -5.63
CA GLU A 40 14.82 -9.86 -5.04
C GLU A 40 14.78 -9.88 -3.49
N GLY A 41 13.65 -10.32 -2.93
CA GLY A 41 13.45 -10.38 -1.47
C GLY A 41 12.99 -9.07 -0.86
N ARG A 42 12.62 -8.07 -1.68
CA ARG A 42 12.15 -6.77 -1.21
C ARG A 42 10.66 -6.63 -1.45
N ASN A 43 10.02 -5.87 -0.58
CA ASN A 43 8.62 -5.50 -0.74
C ASN A 43 8.59 -4.10 -1.30
N ALA A 44 7.77 -3.86 -2.32
CA ALA A 44 7.57 -2.55 -2.90
C ALA A 44 6.08 -2.29 -3.01
N PHE A 45 5.68 -1.03 -2.91
CA PHE A 45 4.36 -0.69 -3.40
C PHE A 45 4.32 -0.91 -4.90
N ARG A 46 3.27 -1.58 -5.37
CA ARG A 46 2.86 -1.74 -6.77
C ARG A 46 2.87 -0.42 -7.51
N LEU A 47 2.80 0.69 -6.78
CA LEU A 47 2.73 2.05 -7.27
C LEU A 47 3.81 2.98 -6.76
N ALA A 48 5.03 2.50 -6.67
CA ALA A 48 6.13 3.43 -6.49
C ALA A 48 6.53 4.17 -7.81
N THR A 49 5.56 4.39 -8.73
CA THR A 49 5.57 5.28 -9.91
C THR A 49 4.24 6.05 -10.11
N GLU A 50 3.49 6.30 -9.04
CA GLU A 50 2.55 7.42 -8.82
C GLU A 50 1.28 7.68 -9.69
N ASP A 51 1.10 7.20 -10.93
CA ASP A 51 -0.03 7.75 -11.75
C ASP A 51 -1.25 6.85 -12.05
N GLU A 52 -1.18 5.52 -12.00
CA GLU A 52 -2.32 4.68 -12.41
C GLU A 52 -2.53 3.46 -11.49
N GLY A 53 -3.33 3.61 -10.43
CA GLY A 53 -3.96 2.48 -9.72
C GLY A 53 -3.80 2.37 -8.20
N PHE A 54 -3.01 3.22 -7.54
CA PHE A 54 -2.84 3.17 -6.07
C PHE A 54 -4.09 3.63 -5.38
N TRP A 55 -4.53 4.82 -5.74
CA TRP A 55 -5.72 5.41 -5.17
C TRP A 55 -6.98 4.60 -5.53
N ASP A 56 -7.04 3.93 -6.70
CA ASP A 56 -8.11 2.99 -7.00
C ASP A 56 -8.14 1.79 -6.03
N ALA A 57 -6.99 1.18 -5.75
CA ALA A 57 -6.90 0.08 -4.80
C ALA A 57 -7.23 0.52 -3.36
N VAL A 58 -6.80 1.72 -2.97
CA VAL A 58 -7.13 2.35 -1.68
C VAL A 58 -8.63 2.61 -1.57
N LEU A 59 -9.24 3.21 -2.59
CA LEU A 59 -10.68 3.49 -2.64
C LEU A 59 -11.52 2.20 -2.65
N ALA A 60 -11.04 1.15 -3.32
CA ALA A 60 -11.70 -0.17 -3.32
C ALA A 60 -11.69 -0.85 -1.94
N GLY A 61 -10.72 -0.51 -1.07
CA GLY A 61 -10.60 -1.03 0.29
C GLY A 61 -11.15 -0.11 1.38
N ALA A 62 -11.83 0.99 1.03
CA ALA A 62 -12.50 1.85 2.02
C ALA A 62 -13.73 1.13 2.62
N ILE A 63 -13.91 1.23 3.94
CA ILE A 63 -14.95 0.48 4.68
C ILE A 63 -16.19 1.34 5.01
N ASP A 64 -16.09 2.68 4.86
CA ASP A 64 -17.05 3.70 5.35
C ASP A 64 -17.11 3.79 6.89
#